data_AF-A0A2A5VEJ9-F1
#
_entry.id   AF-A0A2A5VEJ9-F1
#
_cell.length_a   1.000
_cell.length_b   1.000
_cell.length_c   1.000
_cell.angle_alpha   90.00
_cell.angle_beta   90.00
_cell.angle_gamma   90.00
#
_symmetry.space_group_name_H-M   'P 1'
#
loop_
_entity.id
_entity.type
_entity.pdbx_description
1 polymer ?
#
loop_
_entity_poly.entity_id
_entity_poly.type
_entity_poly.pdbx_seq_one_letter_code
_entity_poly.pdbx_strand_id
1 'polypeptide(L)'
;MEAGRVALSIVLATLLALSTLVAPSTAQIANDPKQPSEGNNVMVILGSQDLQNCFMHFDINDTTGSADQGYGQKDFSEGSQVNVMFNCQLEKSFIEHMYLTNGSIKFDFTV
;
A
#
# COMPACT_ATOMS: atom_id res chain seq x y z
N MET A 1 -42.46 -30.89 -20.08
CA MET A 1 -41.13 -31.06 -19.43
C MET A 1 -40.02 -30.26 -20.12
N GLU A 2 -40.08 -29.99 -21.43
CA GLU A 2 -39.03 -29.22 -22.13
C GLU A 2 -39.03 -27.71 -21.85
N ALA A 3 -40.21 -27.06 -21.82
CA ALA A 3 -40.30 -25.61 -21.58
C ALA A 3 -39.71 -25.16 -20.23
N GLY A 4 -39.85 -25.99 -19.18
CA GLY A 4 -39.27 -25.72 -17.86
C GLY A 4 -37.74 -25.85 -17.84
N ARG A 5 -37.17 -26.74 -18.66
CA ARG A 5 -35.72 -26.88 -18.79
C ARG A 5 -35.11 -25.72 -19.56
N VAL A 6 -35.76 -25.30 -20.65
CA VAL A 6 -35.33 -24.14 -21.46
C VAL A 6 -35.37 -22.84 -20.65
N ALA A 7 -36.42 -22.63 -19.85
CA ALA A 7 -36.51 -21.45 -18.97
C ALA A 7 -35.38 -21.42 -17.93
N LEU A 8 -35.06 -22.58 -17.31
CA LEU A 8 -33.98 -22.67 -16.33
C LEU A 8 -32.61 -22.39 -16.95
N SER A 9 -32.37 -22.89 -18.16
CA SER A 9 -31.11 -22.66 -18.89
C SER A 9 -30.92 -21.20 -19.27
N ILE A 10 -31.99 -20.51 -19.69
CA ILE A 10 -31.94 -19.08 -20.02
C ILE A 10 -31.63 -18.25 -18.77
N VAL A 11 -32.30 -18.54 -17.65
CA VAL A 11 -32.05 -17.84 -16.37
C VAL A 11 -30.60 -18.03 -15.91
N LEU A 12 -30.08 -19.25 -15.98
CA LEU A 12 -28.71 -19.53 -15.58
C LEU A 12 -27.68 -18.86 -16.51
N ALA A 13 -27.92 -18.87 -17.82
CA ALA A 13 -27.08 -18.17 -18.79
C ALA A 13 -27.09 -16.65 -18.58
N THR A 14 -28.26 -16.07 -18.24
CA THR A 14 -28.33 -14.64 -17.90
C THR A 14 -27.57 -14.33 -16.61
N LEU A 15 -27.70 -15.14 -15.56
CA LEU A 15 -26.94 -14.94 -14.31
C LEU A 15 -25.43 -15.02 -14.54
N LEU A 16 -24.98 -15.97 -15.36
CA LEU A 16 -23.57 -16.10 -15.74
C LEU A 16 -23.09 -14.91 -16.56
N ALA A 17 -23.89 -14.43 -17.53
CA ALA A 17 -23.56 -13.23 -18.29
C ALA A 17 -23.47 -11.98 -17.41
N LEU A 18 -24.40 -11.81 -16.46
CA LEU A 18 -24.38 -10.68 -15.52
C LEU A 18 -23.18 -10.74 -14.54
N SER A 19 -22.68 -11.92 -14.21
CA SER A 19 -21.50 -12.07 -13.34
C SER A 19 -20.20 -11.56 -13.97
N THR A 20 -20.15 -11.38 -15.30
CA THR A 20 -18.96 -10.83 -16.00
C THR A 20 -18.93 -9.30 -16.07
N LEU A 21 -20.05 -8.63 -15.78
CA LEU A 21 -20.16 -7.16 -15.81
C LEU A 21 -19.72 -6.51 -14.50
N VAL A 22 -19.50 -7.31 -13.47
CA VAL A 22 -18.98 -6.86 -12.18
C VAL A 22 -17.70 -7.65 -11.94
N ALA A 23 -16.59 -7.24 -12.55
CA ALA A 23 -15.31 -7.57 -11.96
C ALA A 23 -15.37 -7.02 -10.53
N PRO A 24 -15.24 -7.85 -9.48
CA PRO A 24 -15.25 -7.35 -8.13
C PRO A 24 -13.91 -6.64 -7.91
N SER A 25 -13.82 -5.36 -8.33
CA SER A 25 -12.86 -4.42 -7.75
C SER A 25 -13.16 -4.15 -6.27
N THR A 26 -14.30 -4.66 -5.76
CA THR A 26 -14.76 -4.55 -4.39
C THR A 26 -14.16 -5.59 -3.44
N ALA A 27 -13.16 -6.36 -3.84
CA ALA A 27 -12.40 -7.19 -2.90
C ALA A 27 -11.37 -6.39 -2.10
N GLN A 28 -11.10 -5.14 -2.48
CA GLN A 28 -10.13 -4.32 -1.77
C GLN A 28 -10.71 -3.88 -0.43
N ILE A 29 -10.23 -4.49 0.66
CA ILE A 29 -10.47 -4.07 2.06
C ILE A 29 -9.74 -2.71 2.34
N ALA A 30 -9.37 -1.97 1.29
CA ALA A 30 -8.29 -1.00 1.29
C ALA A 30 -8.75 0.46 1.48
N ASN A 31 -9.58 0.72 2.50
CA ASN A 31 -9.75 2.09 3.00
C ASN A 31 -8.99 2.33 4.32
N ASP A 32 -8.07 1.43 4.69
CA ASP A 32 -7.08 1.72 5.72
C ASP A 32 -5.99 2.60 5.10
N PRO A 33 -5.84 3.87 5.52
CA PRO A 33 -4.84 4.78 4.98
C PRO A 33 -3.40 4.30 5.23
N LYS A 34 -3.19 3.34 6.15
CA LYS A 34 -1.88 2.72 6.37
C LYS A 34 -1.53 1.63 5.36
N GLN A 35 -2.45 1.26 4.46
CA GLN A 35 -2.24 0.23 3.43
C GLN A 35 -1.93 0.83 2.05
N PRO A 36 -1.09 0.15 1.24
CA PRO A 36 -0.80 0.58 -0.12
C PRO A 36 -2.02 0.45 -1.05
N SER A 37 -2.16 1.38 -1.98
CA SER A 37 -3.14 1.31 -3.07
C SER A 37 -2.64 2.07 -4.31
N GLU A 38 -3.38 2.02 -5.42
CA GLU A 38 -3.04 2.81 -6.62
C GLU A 38 -2.96 4.32 -6.31
N GLY A 39 -3.81 4.81 -5.40
CA GLY A 39 -3.79 6.20 -4.95
C GLY A 39 -2.91 6.47 -3.73
N ASN A 40 -2.49 5.42 -3.00
CA ASN A 40 -1.69 5.52 -1.77
C ASN A 40 -0.39 4.73 -1.93
N ASN A 41 0.55 5.29 -2.68
CA ASN A 41 1.76 4.63 -3.15
C ASN A 41 3.05 5.15 -2.48
N VAL A 42 2.93 6.06 -1.52
CA VAL A 42 4.06 6.64 -0.79
C VAL A 42 4.11 6.02 0.60
N MET A 43 5.18 5.30 0.89
CA MET A 43 5.47 4.81 2.23
C MET A 43 6.27 5.86 2.99
N VAL A 44 5.83 6.17 4.21
CA VAL A 44 6.54 7.05 5.13
C VAL A 44 7.32 6.23 6.16
N ILE A 45 8.49 6.74 6.54
CA ILE A 45 9.29 6.22 7.65
C ILE A 45 9.11 7.18 8.81
N LEU A 46 8.68 6.64 9.94
CA LEU A 46 8.29 7.38 11.13
C LEU A 46 9.09 6.83 12.31
N GLY A 47 9.32 7.65 13.33
CA GLY A 47 10.03 7.21 14.52
C GLY A 47 10.83 8.27 15.25
N SER A 48 11.76 7.80 16.09
CA SER A 48 12.69 8.66 16.83
C SER A 48 13.64 9.41 15.90
N GLN A 49 14.21 10.51 16.41
CA GLN A 49 15.12 11.38 15.66
C GLN A 49 16.35 10.65 15.10
N ASP A 50 16.82 9.63 15.81
CA ASP A 50 17.96 8.80 15.43
C ASP A 50 17.57 7.55 14.63
N LEU A 51 16.28 7.38 14.31
CA LEU A 51 15.69 6.20 13.65
C LEU A 51 16.02 4.86 14.34
N GLN A 52 16.43 4.88 15.61
CA GLN A 52 16.64 3.63 16.37
C GLN A 52 15.32 2.90 16.63
N ASN A 53 14.25 3.67 16.86
CA ASN A 53 12.90 3.15 16.97
C ASN A 53 12.07 3.71 15.82
N CYS A 54 11.97 2.97 14.73
CA CYS A 54 11.22 3.38 13.55
C CYS A 54 10.26 2.32 13.02
N PHE A 55 9.20 2.80 12.38
CA PHE A 55 8.17 1.99 11.75
C PHE A 55 7.73 2.64 10.43
N MET A 56 7.04 1.84 9.61
CA MET A 56 6.64 2.24 8.25
C MET A 56 5.16 1.97 8.01
N HIS A 57 4.49 2.91 7.34
CA HIS A 57 3.16 2.74 6.78
C HIS A 57 2.93 3.74 5.63
N PHE A 58 1.73 3.73 5.04
CA PHE A 58 1.39 4.57 3.89
C PHE A 58 0.60 5.83 4.23
N ASP A 59 0.11 5.99 5.48
CA ASP A 59 -0.64 7.18 5.87
C ASP A 59 0.30 8.38 6.11
N ILE A 60 0.37 9.30 5.16
CA ILE A 60 1.20 10.51 5.28
C ILE A 60 0.67 11.51 6.32
N ASN A 61 -0.60 11.40 6.73
CA ASN A 61 -1.21 12.32 7.69
C ASN A 61 -1.07 11.82 9.14
N ASP A 62 -0.76 10.53 9.33
CA ASP A 62 -0.48 9.99 10.66
C ASP A 62 0.99 10.21 11.03
N THR A 63 1.22 11.18 11.92
CA THR A 63 2.54 11.49 12.47
C THR A 63 2.73 10.90 13.87
N THR A 64 1.81 10.07 14.35
CA THR A 64 1.85 9.49 15.70
C THR A 64 3.14 8.71 15.89
N GLY A 65 3.87 8.95 16.98
CA GLY A 65 5.11 8.24 17.28
C GLY A 65 6.36 8.75 16.54
N SER A 66 6.21 9.79 15.71
CA SER A 66 7.36 10.52 15.14
C SER A 66 7.83 11.65 16.05
N ALA A 67 9.12 11.98 15.94
CA ALA A 67 9.69 13.12 16.67
C ALA A 67 9.18 14.46 16.12
N ASP A 68 8.78 15.38 17.02
CA ASP A 68 8.29 16.74 16.68
C ASP A 68 9.30 17.60 15.91
N GLN A 69 10.59 17.27 16.04
CA GLN A 69 11.69 18.03 15.46
C GLN A 69 11.85 17.73 13.95
N GLY A 70 11.13 16.77 13.37
CA GLY A 70 10.91 16.60 11.92
C GLY A 70 12.13 16.32 11.03
N TYR A 71 13.35 16.49 11.53
CA TYR A 71 14.54 16.36 10.72
C TYR A 71 15.26 15.04 11.06
N GLY A 72 15.05 14.04 10.20
CA GLY A 72 16.05 13.00 9.93
C GLY A 72 17.29 13.58 9.23
N GLN A 73 17.65 14.83 9.54
CA GLN A 73 18.79 15.53 8.97
C GLN A 73 20.00 15.22 9.83
N LYS A 74 20.96 14.55 9.22
CA LYS A 74 22.30 14.42 9.75
C LYS A 74 23.22 15.17 8.83
N ASP A 75 23.83 16.23 9.34
CA ASP A 75 24.84 16.97 8.59
C ASP A 75 26.12 16.15 8.55
N PHE A 76 26.65 15.96 7.35
CA PHE A 76 27.92 15.27 7.12
C PHE A 76 28.95 16.27 6.63
N SER A 77 30.18 16.10 7.09
CA SER A 77 31.30 16.93 6.64
C SER A 77 31.57 16.73 5.15
N GLU A 78 31.90 17.82 4.45
CA GLU A 78 32.23 17.80 3.02
C GLU A 78 33.35 16.78 2.71
N GLY A 79 33.18 15.99 1.65
CA GLY A 79 34.14 14.96 1.26
C GLY A 79 34.05 13.62 2.03
N SER A 80 33.10 13.47 2.95
CA SER A 80 32.91 12.21 3.70
C SER A 80 32.10 11.19 2.91
N GLN A 81 32.50 9.92 2.95
CA GLN A 81 31.62 8.83 2.53
C GLN A 81 30.58 8.59 3.62
N VAL A 82 29.31 8.79 3.28
CA VAL A 82 28.19 8.62 4.20
C VAL A 82 27.55 7.25 3.98
N ASN A 83 27.50 6.44 5.03
CA ASN A 83 26.70 5.23 5.06
C ASN A 83 25.55 5.41 6.06
N VAL A 84 24.32 5.39 5.56
CA VAL A 84 23.11 5.43 6.39
C VAL A 84 22.51 4.03 6.36
N MET A 85 22.49 3.38 7.52
CA MET A 85 21.85 2.08 7.71
C MET A 85 20.80 2.23 8.80
N PHE A 86 19.54 2.07 8.43
CA PHE A 86 18.41 1.99 9.35
C PHE A 86 17.62 0.71 9.06
N ASN A 87 16.93 0.20 10.08
CA ASN A 87 16.09 -0.98 9.97
C ASN A 87 14.74 -0.70 10.61
N CYS A 88 13.73 -0.47 9.78
CA CYS A 88 12.37 -0.16 10.24
C CYS A 88 11.43 -1.30 9.87
N GLN A 89 10.46 -1.57 10.73
CA GLN A 89 9.44 -2.59 10.48
C GLN A 89 8.16 -1.95 9.96
N LEU A 90 7.42 -2.67 9.12
CA LEU A 90 6.05 -2.28 8.80
C LEU A 90 5.21 -2.33 10.09
N GLU A 91 4.47 -1.26 10.38
CA GLU A 91 3.61 -1.20 11.58
C GLU A 91 2.54 -2.30 11.55
N LYS A 92 2.03 -2.60 10.34
CA LYS A 92 1.09 -3.68 10.09
C LYS A 92 1.50 -4.45 8.85
N SER A 93 1.25 -5.77 8.87
CA SER A 93 1.33 -6.58 7.67
C SER A 93 0.39 -6.07 6.58
N PHE A 94 0.75 -6.31 5.32
CA PHE A 94 -0.13 -6.01 4.21
C PHE A 94 -1.40 -6.85 4.30
N ILE A 95 -2.55 -6.18 4.15
CA ILE A 95 -3.86 -6.85 4.10
C ILE A 95 -4.02 -7.59 2.77
N GLU A 96 -3.43 -7.04 1.69
CA GLU A 96 -3.46 -7.59 0.34
C GLU A 96 -2.07 -7.62 -0.29
N HIS A 97 -1.95 -8.32 -1.41
CA HIS A 97 -0.72 -8.32 -2.19
C HIS A 97 -0.45 -6.94 -2.80
N MET A 98 0.79 -6.46 -2.68
CA MET A 98 1.24 -5.24 -3.35
C MET A 98 1.54 -5.55 -4.82
N TYR A 99 0.85 -4.86 -5.74
CA TYR A 99 1.09 -4.98 -7.17
C TYR A 99 2.01 -3.87 -7.66
N LEU A 100 3.06 -4.23 -8.40
CA LEU A 100 3.98 -3.27 -8.99
C LEU A 100 3.43 -2.77 -10.32
N THR A 101 3.23 -1.46 -10.45
CA THR A 101 2.97 -0.85 -11.76
C THR A 101 4.31 -0.70 -12.48
N ASN A 102 4.47 -1.34 -13.65
CA ASN A 102 5.72 -1.39 -14.42
C ASN A 102 6.90 -2.13 -13.73
N GLY A 103 6.62 -3.03 -12.79
CA GLY A 103 7.61 -3.99 -12.26
C GLY A 103 8.78 -3.39 -11.47
N SER A 104 8.70 -2.11 -11.09
CA SER A 104 9.80 -1.38 -10.45
C SER A 104 9.34 -0.74 -9.14
N ILE A 105 10.16 -0.78 -8.10
CA ILE A 105 9.98 0.02 -6.87
C ILE A 105 10.88 1.25 -7.01
N LYS A 106 10.30 2.46 -6.95
CA LYS A 106 11.05 3.72 -6.99
C LYS A 106 11.17 4.29 -5.58
N PHE A 107 12.40 4.51 -5.13
CA PHE A 107 12.69 5.27 -3.92
C PHE A 107 13.13 6.68 -4.34
N ASP A 108 12.29 7.69 -4.10
CA ASP A 108 12.65 9.10 -4.30
C ASP A 108 13.19 9.67 -2.99
N PHE A 109 14.47 10.05 -3.00
CA PHE A 109 15.11 10.78 -1.91
C PHE A 109 15.23 12.24 -2.33
N THR A 110 14.44 13.12 -1.72
CA THR A 110 14.59 14.57 -1.90
C THR A 110 15.67 15.05 -0.93
N VAL A 111 16.69 15.73 -1.47
CA VAL A 111 17.76 16.40 -0.71
C VAL A 111 17.53 17.90 -0.76
#